data_AF-A0A8D2K4U8-F1
#
_entry.id   AF-A0A8D2K4U8-F1
#
_cell.length_a   1.000
_cell.length_b   1.000
_cell.length_c   1.000
_cell.angle_alpha   90.00
_cell.angle_beta   90.00
_cell.angle_gamma   90.00
#
_symmetry.space_group_name_H-M   'P 1'
#
loop_
_entity.id
_entity.type
_entity.pdbx_description
1 polymer ?
#
loop_
_entity_poly.entity_id
_entity_poly.type
_entity_poly.pdbx_seq_one_letter_code
_entity_poly.pdbx_strand_id
1 'polypeptide(L)'
;MGAPSAPPCTLHITWKELLLTASLLIFWNSPTTAQVTIEAQPTNISEGNDVLLLVHNLPQNPAAYIWYKGQIMDLHHYITAYTIDTERIIFGPAYSGRERVYSNASLLIQSVNQKDAGSYTIKIIKRGDGTEGVTGHFTLYVETPKPSINSSNLNPREAMETVTLSCDPDTQNASYLWWINGQILPISPRLQLSENNRTLILFGVTKRTAGPYECEMKSPVSSSRSDPVTLNPVCEYLLFLCEPGEVLKLSCLTDSHPLAELSWLIDGKVQQSAQVFFIPQITKTCRGVYVCFIHNSATFGTNLIIQRIISCTRPCEVWCVSLPLVGMSPS
;
A
#
# COMPACT_ATOMS: atom_id res chain seq x y z
N MET A 1 -39.56 93.01 7.13
CA MET A 1 -39.04 91.62 7.16
C MET A 1 -39.25 91.05 5.76
N GLY A 2 -38.29 90.74 4.88
CA GLY A 2 -36.83 90.73 4.92
C GLY A 2 -36.32 89.63 3.97
N ALA A 3 -36.04 89.98 2.70
CA ALA A 3 -35.13 89.34 1.70
C ALA A 3 -35.22 87.79 1.46
N PRO A 4 -34.35 87.16 0.63
CA PRO A 4 -34.50 87.03 -0.82
C PRO A 4 -34.35 85.57 -1.36
N SER A 5 -34.39 85.45 -2.69
CA SER A 5 -34.09 84.28 -3.55
C SER A 5 -32.84 83.45 -3.21
N ALA A 6 -32.90 82.12 -3.40
CA ALA A 6 -31.72 81.25 -3.53
C ALA A 6 -31.96 80.12 -4.57
N PRO A 7 -31.00 79.83 -5.48
CA PRO A 7 -31.07 78.72 -6.43
C PRO A 7 -30.55 77.40 -5.80
N PRO A 8 -30.78 76.23 -6.42
CA PRO A 8 -30.27 74.97 -5.91
C PRO A 8 -28.74 74.91 -6.06
N CYS A 9 -28.02 74.93 -4.93
CA CYS A 9 -26.59 74.65 -4.88
C CYS A 9 -26.35 73.16 -5.11
N THR A 10 -25.99 72.77 -6.33
CA THR A 10 -25.25 71.54 -6.57
C THR A 10 -23.83 71.75 -6.04
N LEU A 11 -23.52 71.15 -4.90
CA LEU A 11 -22.15 71.07 -4.37
C LEU A 11 -21.30 70.27 -5.37
N HIS A 12 -20.55 70.99 -6.20
CA HIS A 12 -19.53 70.40 -7.06
C HIS A 12 -18.34 70.02 -6.17
N ILE A 13 -18.45 68.89 -5.46
CA ILE A 13 -17.33 68.29 -4.75
C ILE A 13 -16.30 67.93 -5.82
N THR A 14 -15.19 68.67 -5.84
CA THR A 14 -14.15 68.44 -6.84
C THR A 14 -13.54 67.06 -6.58
N TRP A 15 -13.45 66.25 -7.63
CA TRP A 15 -12.90 64.88 -7.59
C TRP A 15 -11.50 64.80 -6.93
N LYS A 16 -10.78 65.94 -6.86
CA LYS A 16 -9.50 66.07 -6.15
C LYS A 16 -9.59 65.88 -4.63
N GLU A 17 -10.64 66.36 -3.96
CA GLU A 17 -10.79 66.15 -2.50
C GLU A 17 -11.20 64.70 -2.16
N LEU A 18 -12.00 64.08 -3.02
CA LEU A 18 -12.41 62.68 -2.90
C LEU A 18 -11.23 61.73 -3.16
N LEU A 19 -10.33 62.06 -4.08
CA LEU A 19 -9.08 61.33 -4.28
C LEU A 19 -8.09 61.50 -3.12
N LEU A 20 -8.02 62.69 -2.50
CA LEU A 20 -7.09 62.92 -1.38
C LEU A 20 -7.51 62.14 -0.13
N THR A 21 -8.81 62.07 0.14
CA THR A 21 -9.40 61.28 1.22
C THR A 21 -9.33 59.78 0.95
N ALA A 22 -9.53 59.33 -0.29
CA ALA A 22 -9.30 57.94 -0.69
C ALA A 22 -7.82 57.53 -0.61
N SER A 23 -6.89 58.43 -0.94
CA SER A 23 -5.45 58.16 -0.89
C SER A 23 -4.92 58.07 0.54
N LEU A 24 -5.51 58.78 1.51
CA LEU A 24 -5.19 58.67 2.94
C LEU A 24 -5.72 57.37 3.58
N LEU A 25 -6.81 56.79 3.06
CA LEU A 25 -7.35 55.51 3.54
C LEU A 25 -6.54 54.30 3.06
N ILE A 26 -5.78 54.41 1.96
CA ILE A 26 -4.88 53.34 1.50
C ILE A 26 -3.61 53.25 2.39
N PHE A 27 -3.23 54.34 3.06
CA PHE A 27 -2.12 54.35 4.04
C PHE A 27 -2.49 53.75 5.41
N TRP A 28 -3.77 53.40 5.64
CA TRP A 28 -4.26 52.82 6.90
C TRP A 28 -4.60 51.34 6.81
N ASN A 29 -4.30 50.69 5.69
CA ASN A 29 -4.09 49.24 5.74
C ASN A 29 -2.75 49.01 6.44
N SER A 30 -2.80 48.91 7.77
CA SER A 30 -1.73 48.29 8.54
C SER A 30 -1.26 47.05 7.78
N PRO A 31 0.05 46.83 7.60
CA PRO A 31 0.52 45.63 6.93
C PRO A 31 -0.12 44.46 7.64
N THR A 32 -0.87 43.63 6.92
CA THR A 32 -1.33 42.34 7.44
C THR A 32 -0.08 41.65 7.96
N THR A 33 0.09 41.56 9.28
CA THR A 33 1.28 40.93 9.87
C THR A 33 1.34 39.52 9.29
N ALA A 34 2.33 39.27 8.43
CA ALA A 34 2.47 37.96 7.81
C ALA A 34 2.58 36.92 8.91
N GLN A 35 1.80 35.84 8.81
CA GLN A 35 1.85 34.74 9.77
C GLN A 35 3.23 34.07 9.69
N VAL A 36 3.71 33.58 10.83
CA VAL A 36 4.97 32.82 10.90
C VAL A 36 4.80 31.55 10.06
N THR A 37 5.66 31.39 9.06
CA THR A 37 5.65 30.22 8.18
C THR A 37 6.96 29.45 8.33
N ILE A 38 6.90 28.16 8.06
CA ILE A 38 8.04 27.25 8.16
C ILE A 38 8.10 26.46 6.86
N GLU A 39 9.31 26.28 6.31
CA GLU A 39 9.56 25.38 5.19
C GLU A 39 10.75 24.46 5.49
N ALA A 40 10.79 23.30 4.82
CA ALA A 40 11.92 22.39 4.90
C ALA A 40 12.91 22.66 3.76
N GLN A 41 14.20 22.74 4.11
CA GLN A 41 15.30 22.87 3.17
C GLN A 41 16.34 21.76 3.41
N PRO A 42 16.56 20.84 2.45
CA PRO A 42 15.83 20.68 1.19
C PRO A 42 14.37 20.23 1.38
N THR A 43 13.53 20.40 0.35
CA THR A 43 12.10 20.03 0.40
C THR A 43 11.88 18.52 0.41
N ASN A 44 12.74 17.77 -0.27
CA ASN A 44 12.73 16.31 -0.30
C ASN A 44 13.87 15.80 0.59
N ILE A 45 13.54 14.98 1.58
CA ILE A 45 14.47 14.54 2.61
C ILE A 45 14.49 13.02 2.63
N SER A 46 15.59 12.44 2.16
CA SER A 46 15.89 11.03 2.35
C SER A 46 16.48 10.77 3.74
N GLU A 47 16.33 9.55 4.24
CA GLU A 47 16.96 9.15 5.50
C GLU A 47 18.49 9.35 5.48
N GLY A 48 19.04 9.75 6.63
CA GLY A 48 20.47 10.02 6.81
C GLY A 48 20.89 11.45 6.43
N ASN A 49 20.06 12.19 5.69
CA ASN A 49 20.34 13.58 5.35
C ASN A 49 19.92 14.55 6.47
N ASP A 50 20.50 15.74 6.43
CA ASP A 50 20.15 16.84 7.32
C ASP A 50 19.00 17.67 6.73
N VAL A 51 18.12 18.20 7.58
CA VAL A 51 17.06 19.13 7.17
C VAL A 51 17.05 20.38 8.03
N LEU A 52 16.90 21.54 7.39
CA LEU A 52 16.65 22.81 8.07
C LEU A 52 15.17 23.14 7.96
N LEU A 53 14.49 23.26 9.11
CA LEU A 53 13.17 23.88 9.21
C LEU A 53 13.39 25.40 9.28
N LEU A 54 13.33 26.05 8.12
CA LEU A 54 13.57 27.47 7.95
C LEU A 54 12.32 28.27 8.34
N VAL A 55 12.48 29.19 9.28
CA VAL A 55 11.39 30.04 9.79
C VAL A 55 11.39 31.39 9.09
N HIS A 56 10.22 31.78 8.61
CA HIS A 56 9.98 33.06 7.94
C HIS A 56 9.01 33.94 8.74
N ASN A 57 9.00 35.25 8.43
CA ASN A 57 8.05 36.22 8.99
C ASN A 57 8.06 36.29 10.53
N LEU A 58 9.26 36.29 11.13
CA LEU A 58 9.38 36.42 12.59
C LEU A 58 8.74 37.71 13.11
N PRO A 59 8.02 37.66 14.25
CA PRO A 59 7.45 38.85 14.86
C PRO A 59 8.56 39.80 15.33
N GLN A 60 8.23 41.09 15.42
CA GLN A 60 9.15 42.08 15.97
C GLN A 60 9.39 41.84 17.47
N ASN A 61 10.62 42.13 17.92
CA ASN A 61 11.04 42.07 19.33
C ASN A 61 10.82 40.69 20.02
N PRO A 62 11.30 39.57 19.43
CA PRO A 62 11.27 38.28 20.10
C PRO A 62 12.21 38.29 21.32
N ALA A 63 11.85 37.51 22.33
CA ALA A 63 12.65 37.26 23.53
C ALA A 63 13.22 35.82 23.54
N ALA A 64 12.43 34.85 23.06
CA ALA A 64 12.85 33.46 22.97
C ALA A 64 12.11 32.69 21.88
N TYR A 65 12.75 31.63 21.38
CA TYR A 65 12.16 30.64 20.47
C TYR A 65 12.12 29.30 21.17
N ILE A 66 11.02 28.57 21.02
CA ILE A 66 10.85 27.26 21.63
C ILE A 66 10.31 26.29 20.59
N TRP A 67 11.00 25.17 20.39
CA TRP A 67 10.55 24.10 19.51
C TRP A 67 9.98 22.92 20.28
N TYR A 68 8.86 22.40 19.78
CA TYR A 68 8.18 21.21 20.27
C TYR A 68 8.04 20.18 19.14
N LYS A 69 8.16 18.90 19.49
CA LYS A 69 7.82 17.78 18.62
C LYS A 69 6.32 17.52 18.73
N GLY A 70 5.60 17.63 17.63
CA GLY A 70 4.14 17.51 17.58
C GLY A 70 3.39 18.83 17.74
N GLN A 71 2.07 18.73 17.88
CA GLN A 71 1.16 19.87 18.07
C GLN A 71 0.95 20.22 19.55
N ILE A 72 1.22 19.27 20.46
CA ILE A 72 1.07 19.45 21.91
C ILE A 72 2.31 20.17 22.43
N MET A 73 2.11 21.25 23.19
CA MET A 73 3.19 22.13 23.67
C MET A 73 3.45 21.94 25.17
N ASP A 74 3.64 20.69 25.60
CA ASP A 74 3.95 20.35 26.99
C ASP A 74 5.46 20.08 27.19
N LEU A 75 5.83 19.68 28.41
CA LEU A 75 7.21 19.39 28.77
C LEU A 75 7.78 18.15 28.05
N HIS A 76 6.97 17.14 27.77
CA HIS A 76 7.44 15.89 27.14
C HIS A 76 7.77 16.10 25.66
N HIS A 77 7.10 17.06 25.01
CA HIS A 77 7.29 17.39 23.60
C HIS A 77 8.32 18.51 23.38
N TYR A 78 8.79 19.16 24.44
CA TYR A 78 9.76 20.26 24.38
C TYR A 78 11.14 19.75 23.88
N ILE A 79 11.57 20.22 22.71
CA ILE A 79 12.86 19.86 22.08
C ILE A 79 13.96 20.78 22.60
N THR A 80 13.84 22.08 22.33
CA THR A 80 14.88 23.06 22.68
C THR A 80 14.31 24.47 22.68
N ALA A 81 14.95 25.37 23.42
CA ALA A 81 14.72 26.81 23.33
C ALA A 81 16.00 27.60 23.11
N TYR A 82 15.88 28.72 22.40
CA TYR A 82 16.91 29.74 22.26
C TYR A 82 16.45 31.02 22.93
N THR A 83 17.19 31.51 23.92
CA THR A 83 16.91 32.80 24.59
C THR A 83 17.81 33.87 24.03
N ILE A 84 17.24 34.92 23.47
CA ILE A 84 17.97 35.90 22.65
C ILE A 84 18.93 36.75 23.47
N ASP A 85 18.48 37.26 24.63
CA ASP A 85 19.28 38.18 25.45
C ASP A 85 20.55 37.57 26.04
N THR A 86 20.55 36.26 26.28
CA THR A 86 21.71 35.55 26.84
C THR A 86 22.42 34.67 25.83
N GLU A 87 21.88 34.58 24.60
CA GLU A 87 22.35 33.68 23.54
C GLU A 87 22.48 32.22 24.00
N ARG A 88 21.63 31.80 24.95
CA ARG A 88 21.65 30.46 25.53
C ARG A 88 20.68 29.53 24.82
N ILE A 89 21.12 28.28 24.69
CA ILE A 89 20.29 27.16 24.24
C ILE A 89 19.94 26.31 25.47
N ILE A 90 18.66 25.99 25.60
CA ILE A 90 18.12 25.12 26.64
C ILE A 90 17.61 23.87 25.94
N PHE A 91 18.00 22.69 26.44
CA PHE A 91 17.57 21.41 25.88
C PHE A 91 16.43 20.82 26.69
N GLY A 92 15.53 20.17 25.97
CA GLY A 92 14.34 19.57 26.52
C GLY A 92 14.34 18.06 26.59
N PRO A 93 13.31 17.45 27.20
CA PRO A 93 13.16 16.00 27.23
C PRO A 93 13.04 15.35 25.84
N ALA A 94 12.50 16.06 24.85
CA ALA A 94 12.39 15.56 23.47
C ALA A 94 13.66 15.77 22.63
N TYR A 95 14.71 16.38 23.20
CA TYR A 95 15.98 16.57 22.51
C TYR A 95 16.67 15.22 22.26
N SER A 96 16.96 14.89 21.00
CA SER A 96 17.62 13.63 20.63
C SER A 96 19.13 13.76 20.47
N GLY A 97 19.69 14.96 20.61
CA GLY A 97 21.11 15.23 20.34
C GLY A 97 21.39 15.64 18.90
N ARG A 98 20.36 15.64 18.02
CA ARG A 98 20.49 15.91 16.58
C ARG A 98 19.89 17.24 16.18
N GLU A 99 19.16 17.89 17.09
CA GLU A 99 18.47 19.15 16.83
C GLU A 99 19.32 20.37 17.22
N ARG A 100 19.42 21.37 16.33
CA ARG A 100 20.11 22.62 16.62
C ARG A 100 19.24 23.79 16.24
N VAL A 101 18.84 24.58 17.24
CA VAL A 101 18.14 25.84 17.02
C VAL A 101 19.13 26.97 16.73
N TYR A 102 18.79 27.83 15.78
CA TYR A 102 19.58 29.01 15.41
C TYR A 102 18.95 30.31 15.91
N SER A 103 19.73 31.39 15.90
CA SER A 103 19.31 32.74 16.30
C SER A 103 18.22 33.35 15.41
N ASN A 104 18.03 32.81 14.20
CA ASN A 104 16.92 33.14 13.30
C ASN A 104 15.69 32.23 13.52
N ALA A 105 15.60 31.57 14.69
CA ALA A 105 14.55 30.64 15.09
C ALA A 105 14.46 29.31 14.32
N SER A 106 15.28 29.12 13.27
CA SER A 106 15.26 27.91 12.45
C SER A 106 15.83 26.71 13.21
N LEU A 107 15.33 25.51 12.89
CA LEU A 107 15.74 24.26 13.53
C LEU A 107 16.42 23.34 12.51
N LEU A 108 17.69 23.03 12.73
CA LEU A 108 18.38 21.95 12.01
C LEU A 108 18.09 20.62 12.71
N ILE A 109 17.78 19.59 11.96
CA ILE A 109 17.71 18.21 12.44
C ILE A 109 18.71 17.41 11.61
N GLN A 110 19.72 16.84 12.27
CA GLN A 110 20.78 16.08 11.62
C GLN A 110 20.41 14.61 11.46
N SER A 111 20.86 14.01 10.36
CA SER A 111 20.68 12.58 10.06
C SER A 111 19.25 12.10 10.34
N VAL A 112 18.32 12.66 9.57
CA VAL A 112 16.88 12.42 9.69
C VAL A 112 16.56 10.94 9.47
N ASN A 113 15.62 10.40 10.23
CA ASN A 113 15.06 9.07 10.03
C ASN A 113 13.53 9.11 10.03
N GLN A 114 12.88 7.99 9.72
CA GLN A 114 11.41 7.92 9.65
C GLN A 114 10.69 8.36 10.94
N LYS A 115 11.31 8.25 12.13
CA LYS A 115 10.71 8.67 13.42
C LYS A 115 10.75 10.19 13.63
N ASP A 116 11.46 10.91 12.78
CA ASP A 116 11.48 12.37 12.76
C ASP A 116 10.36 12.94 11.90
N ALA A 117 9.77 12.14 10.99
CA ALA A 117 8.59 12.56 10.28
C ALA A 117 7.44 12.88 11.25
N GLY A 118 6.64 13.89 10.92
CA GLY A 118 5.51 14.31 11.73
C GLY A 118 5.47 15.82 11.98
N SER A 119 4.60 16.23 12.90
CA SER A 119 4.38 17.64 13.18
C SER A 119 5.46 18.22 14.09
N TYR A 120 5.79 19.49 13.88
CA TYR A 120 6.65 20.30 14.72
C TYR A 120 5.97 21.65 14.96
N THR A 121 6.14 22.18 16.16
CA THR A 121 5.56 23.47 16.55
C THR A 121 6.65 24.38 17.10
N ILE A 122 6.72 25.61 16.60
CA ILE A 122 7.54 26.67 17.20
C ILE A 122 6.64 27.62 17.98
N LYS A 123 7.02 27.97 19.21
CA LYS A 123 6.46 29.07 19.98
C LYS A 123 7.49 30.19 20.10
N ILE A 124 7.09 31.39 19.71
CA ILE A 124 7.91 32.60 19.76
C ILE A 124 7.37 33.49 20.87
N ILE A 125 8.17 33.68 21.91
CA ILE A 125 7.84 34.57 23.03
C ILE A 125 8.28 35.98 22.66
N LYS A 126 7.36 36.95 22.72
CA LYS A 126 7.69 38.37 22.52
C LYS A 126 8.05 39.04 23.84
N ARG A 127 8.89 40.06 23.80
CA ARG A 127 9.21 40.86 24.98
C ARG A 127 8.02 41.74 25.38
N GLY A 128 7.59 41.64 26.64
CA GLY A 128 6.57 42.51 27.23
C GLY A 128 5.10 42.05 27.07
N ASP A 129 4.83 41.03 26.24
CA ASP A 129 3.45 40.57 25.90
C ASP A 129 2.96 39.39 26.77
N GLY A 130 3.61 39.09 27.90
CA GLY A 130 3.25 37.95 28.75
C GLY A 130 3.59 36.57 28.13
N THR A 131 2.77 35.55 28.39
CA THR A 131 2.96 34.16 27.90
C THR A 131 2.26 33.86 26.57
N GLU A 132 1.52 34.82 26.01
CA GLU A 132 0.90 34.72 24.69
C GLU A 132 1.98 34.92 23.61
N GLY A 133 2.55 33.81 23.16
CA GLY A 133 3.52 33.77 22.07
C GLY A 133 2.84 33.53 20.72
N VAL A 134 3.55 33.82 19.64
CA VAL A 134 3.12 33.44 18.28
C VAL A 134 3.52 32.00 18.02
N THR A 135 2.63 31.19 17.47
CA THR A 135 2.91 29.80 17.11
C THR A 135 3.02 29.62 15.59
N GLY A 136 3.96 28.78 15.18
CA GLY A 136 4.07 28.27 13.82
C GLY A 136 4.03 26.75 13.82
N HIS A 137 3.41 26.14 12.82
CA HIS A 137 3.28 24.69 12.69
C HIS A 137 3.86 24.21 11.36
N PHE A 138 4.53 23.08 11.39
CA PHE A 138 5.07 22.42 10.21
C PHE A 138 4.88 20.91 10.31
N THR A 139 4.70 20.23 9.18
CA THR A 139 4.72 18.76 9.12
C THR A 139 5.88 18.33 8.25
N LEU A 140 6.86 17.70 8.86
CA LEU A 140 8.02 17.14 8.18
C LEU A 140 7.64 15.79 7.55
N TYR A 141 7.90 15.67 6.26
CA TYR A 141 7.80 14.41 5.51
C TYR A 141 9.19 13.93 5.14
N VAL A 142 9.40 12.62 5.26
CA VAL A 142 10.64 11.93 4.88
C VAL A 142 10.29 11.00 3.73
N GLU A 143 11.17 10.91 2.74
CA GLU A 143 11.00 10.03 1.58
C GLU A 143 10.85 8.58 2.05
N THR A 144 9.79 7.94 1.58
CA THR A 144 9.51 6.56 1.95
C THR A 144 10.46 5.59 1.23
N PRO A 145 10.89 4.50 1.88
CA PRO A 145 11.73 3.49 1.24
C PRO A 145 11.00 2.81 0.08
N LYS A 146 11.73 2.08 -0.77
CA LYS A 146 11.10 1.24 -1.80
C LYS A 146 10.35 0.08 -1.10
N PRO A 147 9.04 -0.11 -1.36
CA PRO A 147 8.29 -1.17 -0.71
C PRO A 147 8.64 -2.56 -1.26
N SER A 148 8.32 -3.60 -0.49
CA SER A 148 8.42 -5.00 -0.88
C SER A 148 7.12 -5.74 -0.58
N ILE A 149 6.76 -6.73 -1.40
CA ILE A 149 5.60 -7.58 -1.16
C ILE A 149 6.03 -8.85 -0.43
N ASN A 150 5.39 -9.13 0.70
CA ASN A 150 5.44 -10.41 1.38
C ASN A 150 4.18 -11.23 1.04
N SER A 151 4.33 -12.53 0.80
CA SER A 151 3.23 -13.42 0.39
C SER A 151 3.15 -14.65 1.27
N SER A 152 1.93 -15.09 1.62
CA SER A 152 1.71 -16.34 2.33
C SER A 152 1.97 -17.58 1.48
N ASN A 153 1.64 -17.53 0.18
CA ASN A 153 1.87 -18.60 -0.77
C ASN A 153 1.80 -18.05 -2.20
N LEU A 154 2.85 -18.26 -3.00
CA LEU A 154 2.91 -17.86 -4.41
C LEU A 154 2.32 -18.89 -5.37
N ASN A 155 2.13 -20.12 -4.91
CA ASN A 155 1.65 -21.24 -5.70
C ASN A 155 0.41 -21.88 -5.03
N PRO A 156 -0.68 -21.13 -4.83
CA PRO A 156 -1.85 -21.64 -4.13
C PRO A 156 -2.61 -22.67 -4.96
N ARG A 157 -3.28 -23.61 -4.30
CA ARG A 157 -4.18 -24.54 -4.99
C ARG A 157 -5.41 -23.82 -5.53
N GLU A 158 -5.67 -24.00 -6.82
CA GLU A 158 -6.69 -23.27 -7.56
C GLU A 158 -8.09 -23.45 -6.94
N ALA A 159 -8.82 -22.35 -6.81
CA ALA A 159 -10.18 -22.24 -6.28
C ALA A 159 -10.39 -22.72 -4.83
N MET A 160 -9.33 -23.12 -4.11
CA MET A 160 -9.43 -23.64 -2.75
C MET A 160 -8.69 -22.76 -1.75
N GLU A 161 -7.47 -22.36 -2.06
CA GLU A 161 -6.63 -21.62 -1.12
C GLU A 161 -6.87 -20.12 -1.18
N THR A 162 -6.67 -19.49 -0.03
CA THR A 162 -6.67 -18.03 0.14
C THR A 162 -5.23 -17.57 0.30
N VAL A 163 -4.87 -16.48 -0.39
CA VAL A 163 -3.53 -15.91 -0.34
C VAL A 163 -3.57 -14.51 0.25
N THR A 164 -2.63 -14.22 1.13
CA THR A 164 -2.43 -12.89 1.70
C THR A 164 -1.13 -12.30 1.16
N LEU A 165 -1.24 -11.13 0.55
CA LEU A 165 -0.12 -10.30 0.13
C LEU A 165 -0.06 -9.07 1.05
N SER A 166 1.10 -8.77 1.61
CA SER A 166 1.33 -7.60 2.47
C SER A 166 2.40 -6.71 1.87
N CYS A 167 2.16 -5.40 1.89
CA CYS A 167 3.13 -4.41 1.45
C CYS A 167 3.94 -3.88 2.64
N ASP A 168 5.25 -4.08 2.60
CA ASP A 168 6.19 -3.71 3.65
C ASP A 168 7.12 -2.57 3.18
N PRO A 169 7.59 -1.68 4.07
CA PRO A 169 7.27 -1.60 5.50
C PRO A 169 5.96 -0.88 5.79
N ASP A 170 5.43 -1.03 7.01
CA ASP A 170 4.34 -0.17 7.49
C ASP A 170 4.87 1.23 7.87
N THR A 171 4.51 2.23 7.08
CA THR A 171 4.97 3.61 7.25
C THR A 171 3.81 4.53 7.63
N GLN A 172 3.98 5.31 8.70
CA GLN A 172 3.00 6.32 9.08
C GLN A 172 2.85 7.39 7.99
N ASN A 173 1.62 7.83 7.75
CA ASN A 173 1.25 8.80 6.71
C ASN A 173 1.54 8.34 5.26
N ALA A 174 1.79 7.04 5.05
CA ALA A 174 1.82 6.45 3.72
C ALA A 174 0.44 5.86 3.37
N SER A 175 0.11 5.90 2.08
CA SER A 175 -1.05 5.21 1.50
C SER A 175 -0.57 4.13 0.54
N TYR A 176 -1.32 3.04 0.46
CA TYR A 176 -0.95 1.87 -0.34
C TYR A 176 -1.95 1.64 -1.46
N LEU A 177 -1.45 1.29 -2.64
CA LEU A 177 -2.25 0.93 -3.80
C LEU A 177 -1.70 -0.35 -4.44
N TRP A 178 -2.59 -1.29 -4.73
CA TRP A 178 -2.23 -2.54 -5.37
C TRP A 178 -2.39 -2.47 -6.89
N TRP A 179 -1.45 -3.10 -7.58
CA TRP A 179 -1.39 -3.20 -9.02
C TRP A 179 -1.29 -4.67 -9.43
N ILE A 180 -1.91 -5.00 -10.56
CA ILE A 180 -1.79 -6.30 -11.23
C ILE A 180 -1.59 -6.06 -12.72
N ASN A 181 -0.59 -6.72 -13.32
CA ASN A 181 -0.28 -6.56 -14.75
C ASN A 181 -0.11 -5.07 -15.16
N GLY A 182 0.50 -4.25 -14.30
CA GLY A 182 0.71 -2.82 -14.55
C GLY A 182 -0.55 -1.95 -14.49
N GLN A 183 -1.71 -2.48 -14.08
CA GLN A 183 -2.95 -1.75 -13.88
C GLN A 183 -3.38 -1.75 -12.41
N ILE A 184 -4.16 -0.75 -11.99
CA ILE A 184 -4.72 -0.71 -10.63
C ILE A 184 -5.59 -1.95 -10.42
N LEU A 185 -5.39 -2.63 -9.30
CA LEU A 185 -6.11 -3.87 -8.97
C LEU A 185 -7.63 -3.61 -8.94
N PRO A 186 -8.42 -4.24 -9.82
CA PRO A 186 -9.86 -4.05 -9.84
C PRO A 186 -10.52 -4.69 -8.62
N ILE A 187 -11.37 -3.94 -7.93
CA ILE A 187 -12.14 -4.45 -6.79
C ILE A 187 -13.06 -5.58 -7.26
N SER A 188 -13.07 -6.70 -6.53
CA SER A 188 -13.95 -7.84 -6.82
C SER A 188 -14.38 -8.53 -5.52
N PRO A 189 -15.46 -9.35 -5.55
CA PRO A 189 -15.88 -10.12 -4.36
C PRO A 189 -14.87 -11.16 -3.89
N ARG A 190 -13.86 -11.48 -4.71
CA ARG A 190 -12.81 -12.46 -4.41
C ARG A 190 -11.59 -11.83 -3.76
N LEU A 191 -11.62 -10.54 -3.47
CA LEU A 191 -10.54 -9.88 -2.75
C LEU A 191 -11.08 -9.03 -1.60
N GLN A 192 -10.21 -8.82 -0.62
CA GLN A 192 -10.45 -7.92 0.49
C GLN A 192 -9.16 -7.17 0.81
N LEU A 193 -9.27 -5.85 0.99
CA LEU A 193 -8.19 -5.01 1.45
C LEU A 193 -8.34 -4.77 2.96
N SER A 194 -7.20 -4.65 3.67
CA SER A 194 -7.20 -4.10 5.02
C SER A 194 -7.69 -2.65 5.03
N GLU A 195 -8.03 -2.12 6.20
CA GLU A 195 -8.54 -0.75 6.35
C GLU A 195 -7.58 0.31 5.77
N ASN A 196 -6.27 0.09 5.88
CA ASN A 196 -5.22 0.95 5.31
C ASN A 196 -4.76 0.52 3.90
N ASN A 197 -5.45 -0.43 3.25
CA ASN A 197 -5.11 -1.03 1.95
C ASN A 197 -3.72 -1.70 1.85
N ARG A 198 -2.99 -1.82 2.96
CA ARG A 198 -1.64 -2.39 3.01
C ARG A 198 -1.61 -3.90 2.75
N THR A 199 -2.65 -4.60 3.19
CA THR A 199 -2.76 -6.05 3.05
C THR A 199 -3.90 -6.39 2.09
N LEU A 200 -3.59 -7.20 1.10
CA LEU A 200 -4.52 -7.75 0.12
C LEU A 200 -4.74 -9.23 0.40
N ILE A 201 -5.99 -9.60 0.59
CA ILE A 201 -6.44 -10.99 0.78
C ILE A 201 -7.17 -11.41 -0.48
N LEU A 202 -6.76 -12.52 -1.09
CA LEU A 202 -7.34 -13.11 -2.31
C LEU A 202 -7.99 -14.45 -1.97
N PHE A 203 -9.31 -14.53 -2.07
CA PHE A 203 -10.10 -15.73 -1.78
C PHE A 203 -10.25 -16.62 -3.01
N GLY A 204 -9.97 -17.92 -2.85
CA GLY A 204 -10.18 -18.91 -3.91
C GLY A 204 -9.48 -18.52 -5.20
N VAL A 205 -8.14 -18.40 -5.13
CA VAL A 205 -7.30 -17.89 -6.22
C VAL A 205 -7.49 -18.73 -7.49
N THR A 206 -7.63 -18.08 -8.64
CA THR A 206 -7.82 -18.74 -9.96
C THR A 206 -6.84 -18.23 -10.99
N LYS A 207 -6.76 -18.89 -12.16
CA LYS A 207 -6.03 -18.35 -13.32
C LYS A 207 -6.39 -16.89 -13.68
N ARG A 208 -7.60 -16.43 -13.34
CA ARG A 208 -8.02 -15.02 -13.58
C ARG A 208 -7.42 -14.00 -12.61
N THR A 209 -7.02 -14.45 -11.42
CA THR A 209 -6.36 -13.63 -10.39
C THR A 209 -4.86 -13.96 -10.34
N ALA A 210 -4.33 -14.64 -11.35
CA ALA A 210 -2.92 -14.95 -11.48
C ALA A 210 -2.19 -13.78 -12.16
N GLY A 211 -0.90 -13.68 -11.90
CA GLY A 211 -0.03 -12.69 -12.54
C GLY A 211 0.87 -11.92 -11.58
N PRO A 212 1.69 -11.00 -12.10
CA PRO A 212 2.54 -10.11 -11.33
C PRO A 212 1.71 -9.07 -10.58
N TYR A 213 1.88 -9.07 -9.25
CA TYR A 213 1.37 -8.05 -8.35
C TYR A 213 2.48 -7.09 -7.96
N GLU A 214 2.16 -5.80 -7.92
CA GLU A 214 3.04 -4.74 -7.41
C GLU A 214 2.27 -3.93 -6.36
N CYS A 215 2.97 -3.44 -5.35
CA CYS A 215 2.43 -2.50 -4.39
C CYS A 215 3.08 -1.14 -4.61
N GLU A 216 2.27 -0.10 -4.67
CA GLU A 216 2.68 1.29 -4.71
C GLU A 216 2.46 1.93 -3.34
N MET A 217 3.52 2.49 -2.78
CA MET A 217 3.49 3.26 -1.53
C MET A 217 3.63 4.74 -1.86
N LYS A 218 2.69 5.56 -1.37
CA LYS A 218 2.65 7.02 -1.61
C LYS A 218 2.70 7.79 -0.30
N SER A 219 3.55 8.79 -0.27
CA SER A 219 3.58 9.87 0.71
C SER A 219 3.37 11.21 0.00
N PRO A 220 3.20 12.32 0.74
CA PRO A 220 3.09 13.65 0.14
C PRO A 220 4.33 14.10 -0.66
N VAL A 221 5.50 13.49 -0.44
CA VAL A 221 6.77 13.87 -1.09
C VAL A 221 7.38 12.76 -1.95
N SER A 222 6.94 11.51 -1.80
CA SER A 222 7.50 10.35 -2.51
C SER A 222 6.41 9.38 -2.98
N SER A 223 6.68 8.70 -4.10
CA SER A 223 5.84 7.60 -4.59
C SER A 223 6.75 6.54 -5.21
N SER A 224 6.65 5.30 -4.72
CA SER A 224 7.51 4.20 -5.18
C SER A 224 6.72 2.89 -5.30
N ARG A 225 7.15 2.04 -6.23
CA ARG A 225 6.57 0.71 -6.47
C ARG A 225 7.54 -0.39 -6.06
N SER A 226 6.98 -1.50 -5.57
CA SER A 226 7.74 -2.70 -5.27
C SER A 226 8.20 -3.39 -6.54
N ASP A 227 9.16 -4.31 -6.41
CA ASP A 227 9.39 -5.30 -7.45
C ASP A 227 8.15 -6.23 -7.56
N PRO A 228 7.84 -6.74 -8.76
CA PRO A 228 6.65 -7.56 -8.97
C PRO A 228 6.79 -8.95 -8.36
N VAL A 229 5.71 -9.43 -7.74
CA VAL A 229 5.60 -10.79 -7.19
C VAL A 229 4.51 -11.54 -7.95
N THR A 230 4.87 -12.66 -8.58
CA THR A 230 3.95 -13.39 -9.47
C THR A 230 3.20 -14.48 -8.71
N LEU A 231 1.87 -14.39 -8.71
CA LEU A 231 0.97 -15.40 -8.17
C LEU A 231 0.61 -16.41 -9.26
N ASN A 232 0.95 -17.68 -9.05
CA ASN A 232 0.78 -18.77 -10.01
C ASN A 232 -0.02 -19.93 -9.39
N PRO A 233 -1.36 -19.90 -9.50
CA PRO A 233 -2.20 -20.95 -8.96
C PRO A 233 -1.92 -22.29 -9.60
N VAL A 234 -1.81 -23.32 -8.76
CA VAL A 234 -1.57 -24.70 -9.14
C VAL A 234 -2.91 -25.41 -9.24
N CYS A 235 -3.19 -26.00 -10.39
CA CYS A 235 -4.39 -26.78 -10.63
C CYS A 235 -4.00 -28.21 -10.96
N GLU A 236 -4.84 -29.15 -10.57
CA GLU A 236 -4.72 -30.56 -10.95
C GLU A 236 -6.12 -31.12 -11.16
N TYR A 237 -6.45 -31.38 -12.43
CA TYR A 237 -7.67 -32.03 -12.85
C TYR A 237 -7.36 -33.42 -13.41
N LEU A 238 -8.26 -34.38 -13.22
CA LEU A 238 -8.12 -35.74 -13.72
C LEU A 238 -9.46 -36.26 -14.25
N LEU A 239 -9.46 -36.77 -15.49
CA LEU A 239 -10.63 -37.29 -16.20
C LEU A 239 -10.32 -38.64 -16.86
N PHE A 240 -11.25 -39.57 -16.71
CA PHE A 240 -11.20 -40.89 -17.32
C PHE A 240 -12.25 -41.00 -18.43
N LEU A 241 -11.82 -41.31 -19.66
CA LEU A 241 -12.70 -41.54 -20.81
C LEU A 241 -12.56 -42.97 -21.33
N CYS A 242 -13.70 -43.56 -21.70
CA CYS A 242 -13.78 -44.91 -22.25
C CYS A 242 -14.62 -44.87 -23.53
N GLU A 243 -13.98 -45.13 -24.66
CA GLU A 243 -14.62 -45.20 -25.98
C GLU A 243 -14.74 -46.67 -26.41
N PRO A 244 -15.97 -47.23 -26.53
CA PRO A 244 -16.16 -48.60 -27.01
C PRO A 244 -15.93 -48.68 -28.53
N GLY A 245 -15.27 -49.75 -28.99
CA GLY A 245 -14.95 -50.02 -30.40
C GLY A 245 -14.36 -51.42 -30.58
N GLU A 246 -13.79 -51.75 -31.75
CA GLU A 246 -13.05 -53.02 -31.94
C GLU A 246 -11.80 -53.12 -31.04
N VAL A 247 -11.23 -51.96 -30.72
CA VAL A 247 -10.13 -51.75 -29.75
C VAL A 247 -10.67 -50.86 -28.63
N LEU A 248 -10.54 -51.28 -27.38
CA LEU A 248 -10.94 -50.43 -26.25
C LEU A 248 -9.89 -49.34 -26.06
N LYS A 249 -10.31 -48.08 -26.09
CA LYS A 249 -9.45 -46.92 -25.83
C LYS A 249 -9.78 -46.32 -24.47
N LEU A 250 -8.80 -46.38 -23.58
CA LEU A 250 -8.85 -45.76 -22.26
C LEU A 250 -8.00 -44.49 -22.30
N SER A 251 -8.60 -43.34 -22.01
CA SER A 251 -7.86 -42.07 -21.95
C SER A 251 -7.92 -41.51 -20.55
N CYS A 252 -6.76 -41.18 -20.01
CA CYS A 252 -6.63 -40.50 -18.75
C CYS A 252 -6.10 -39.09 -19.03
N LEU A 253 -6.98 -38.11 -18.93
CA LEU A 253 -6.67 -36.72 -19.24
C LEU A 253 -6.43 -35.97 -17.95
N THR A 254 -5.38 -35.17 -17.92
CA THR A 254 -5.10 -34.27 -16.82
C THR A 254 -4.87 -32.86 -17.33
N ASP A 255 -5.40 -31.88 -16.59
CA ASP A 255 -4.97 -30.49 -16.71
C ASP A 255 -4.24 -30.16 -15.41
N SER A 256 -2.91 -30.23 -15.44
CA SER A 256 -2.07 -29.92 -14.30
C SER A 256 -1.02 -28.88 -14.67
N HIS A 257 -0.77 -27.96 -13.75
CA HIS A 257 0.28 -26.96 -13.90
C HIS A 257 1.14 -26.90 -12.63
N PRO A 258 2.39 -27.39 -12.64
CA PRO A 258 3.17 -27.93 -13.77
C PRO A 258 2.65 -29.28 -14.31
N LEU A 259 3.12 -29.71 -15.49
CA LEU A 259 2.72 -30.99 -16.09
C LEU A 259 3.02 -32.17 -15.16
N ALA A 260 2.04 -33.03 -14.96
CA ALA A 260 2.13 -34.19 -14.09
C ALA A 260 2.48 -35.46 -14.86
N GLU A 261 3.17 -36.39 -14.19
CA GLU A 261 3.47 -37.72 -14.74
C GLU A 261 2.27 -38.64 -14.57
N LEU A 262 1.96 -39.41 -15.61
CA LEU A 262 0.77 -40.25 -15.65
C LEU A 262 1.16 -41.71 -15.90
N SER A 263 0.62 -42.62 -15.09
CA SER A 263 0.83 -44.06 -15.24
C SER A 263 -0.45 -44.84 -15.01
N TRP A 264 -0.49 -46.04 -15.58
CA TRP A 264 -1.64 -46.93 -15.50
C TRP A 264 -1.35 -48.13 -14.63
N LEU A 265 -2.32 -48.53 -13.82
CA LEU A 265 -2.30 -49.77 -13.05
C LEU A 265 -3.54 -50.58 -13.45
N ILE A 266 -3.32 -51.74 -14.06
CA ILE A 266 -4.38 -52.62 -14.55
C ILE A 266 -4.33 -53.92 -13.77
N ASP A 267 -5.40 -54.22 -13.03
CA ASP A 267 -5.50 -55.42 -12.17
C ASP A 267 -4.25 -55.65 -11.30
N GLY A 268 -3.70 -54.57 -10.75
CA GLY A 268 -2.53 -54.60 -9.86
C GLY A 268 -1.16 -54.59 -10.56
N LYS A 269 -1.09 -54.51 -11.89
CA LYS A 269 0.17 -54.42 -12.64
C LYS A 269 0.38 -53.04 -13.25
N VAL A 270 1.53 -52.44 -12.94
CA VAL A 270 1.95 -51.13 -13.50
C VAL A 270 2.23 -51.31 -14.99
N GLN A 271 1.66 -50.42 -15.78
CA GLN A 271 1.87 -50.31 -17.22
C GLN A 271 2.71 -49.07 -17.53
N GLN A 272 3.01 -48.88 -18.82
CA GLN A 272 3.80 -47.73 -19.29
C GLN A 272 3.10 -46.40 -19.04
N SER A 273 3.90 -45.36 -18.84
CA SER A 273 3.43 -43.98 -18.70
C SER A 273 2.90 -43.46 -20.04
N ALA A 274 1.58 -43.35 -20.16
CA ALA A 274 0.92 -42.86 -21.37
C ALA A 274 -0.45 -42.27 -21.05
N GLN A 275 -0.80 -41.15 -21.69
CA GLN A 275 -2.11 -40.51 -21.54
C GLN A 275 -3.27 -41.38 -22.08
N VAL A 276 -2.96 -42.23 -23.05
CA VAL A 276 -3.92 -43.14 -23.69
C VAL A 276 -3.39 -44.56 -23.66
N PHE A 277 -4.25 -45.50 -23.28
CA PHE A 277 -3.97 -46.94 -23.24
C PHE A 277 -4.95 -47.69 -24.17
N PHE A 278 -4.41 -48.55 -25.03
CA PHE A 278 -5.19 -49.33 -26.00
C PHE A 278 -5.24 -50.81 -25.60
N ILE A 279 -6.42 -51.41 -25.66
CA ILE A 279 -6.60 -52.86 -25.47
C ILE A 279 -6.94 -53.48 -26.83
N PRO A 280 -5.99 -54.16 -27.50
CA PRO A 280 -6.09 -54.54 -28.91
C PRO A 280 -7.07 -55.68 -29.21
N GLN A 281 -7.58 -56.40 -28.21
CA GLN A 281 -8.61 -57.43 -28.40
C GLN A 281 -9.57 -57.48 -27.22
N ILE A 282 -10.85 -57.19 -27.47
CA ILE A 282 -11.95 -57.37 -26.51
C ILE A 282 -12.30 -58.86 -26.44
N THR A 283 -11.45 -59.65 -25.79
CA THR A 283 -11.83 -60.98 -25.30
C THR A 283 -12.53 -60.81 -23.93
N LYS A 284 -13.03 -61.89 -23.31
CA LYS A 284 -13.79 -61.87 -22.02
C LYS A 284 -13.11 -61.14 -20.83
N THR A 285 -11.96 -60.51 -21.02
CA THR A 285 -11.08 -59.79 -20.10
C THR A 285 -11.35 -58.29 -19.96
N CYS A 286 -12.36 -57.74 -20.64
CA CYS A 286 -12.78 -56.34 -20.42
C CYS A 286 -13.23 -56.03 -18.98
N ARG A 287 -13.44 -57.07 -18.16
CA ARG A 287 -13.82 -56.95 -16.75
C ARG A 287 -12.56 -56.85 -15.89
N GLY A 288 -12.23 -55.64 -15.44
CA GLY A 288 -11.01 -55.37 -14.68
C GLY A 288 -11.09 -54.03 -13.94
N VAL A 289 -10.15 -53.81 -13.03
CA VAL A 289 -9.96 -52.53 -12.32
C VAL A 289 -8.84 -51.77 -13.03
N TYR A 290 -9.21 -50.63 -13.61
CA TYR A 290 -8.29 -49.76 -14.31
C TYR A 290 -8.10 -48.51 -13.46
N VAL A 291 -6.87 -48.30 -13.02
CA VAL A 291 -6.50 -47.16 -12.18
C VAL A 291 -5.55 -46.29 -12.95
N CYS A 292 -5.88 -45.02 -13.05
CA CYS A 292 -4.96 -44.00 -13.53
C CYS A 292 -4.36 -43.26 -12.33
N PHE A 293 -3.04 -43.21 -12.27
CA PHE A 293 -2.28 -42.52 -11.26
C PHE A 293 -1.62 -41.29 -11.88
N ILE A 294 -1.82 -40.15 -11.24
CA ILE A 294 -1.13 -38.91 -11.55
C ILE A 294 -0.21 -38.57 -10.38
N HIS A 295 1.02 -38.19 -10.73
CA HIS A 295 1.95 -37.61 -9.78
C HIS A 295 2.37 -36.21 -10.23
N ASN A 296 2.11 -35.23 -9.37
CA ASN A 296 2.60 -33.87 -9.55
C ASN A 296 3.48 -33.48 -8.37
N SER A 297 4.76 -33.24 -8.65
CA SER A 297 5.77 -32.91 -7.64
C SER A 297 5.50 -31.57 -6.94
N ALA A 298 4.72 -30.66 -7.54
CA ALA A 298 4.42 -29.35 -6.98
C ALA A 298 3.16 -29.30 -6.10
N THR A 299 2.17 -30.17 -6.32
CA THR A 299 0.96 -30.25 -5.47
C THR A 299 1.14 -31.18 -4.28
N PHE A 300 2.26 -31.93 -4.21
CA PHE A 300 2.43 -33.10 -3.33
C PHE A 300 1.27 -34.12 -3.45
N GLY A 301 0.48 -34.01 -4.52
CA GLY A 301 -0.73 -34.78 -4.76
C GLY A 301 -0.43 -36.01 -5.59
N THR A 302 -0.87 -37.16 -5.11
CA THR A 302 -1.10 -38.33 -5.95
C THR A 302 -2.59 -38.51 -6.12
N ASN A 303 -3.14 -38.01 -7.23
CA ASN A 303 -4.54 -38.23 -7.54
C ASN A 303 -4.71 -39.60 -8.21
N LEU A 304 -5.69 -40.36 -7.72
CA LEU A 304 -6.03 -41.70 -8.17
C LEU A 304 -7.49 -41.71 -8.62
N ILE A 305 -7.75 -41.99 -9.90
CA ILE A 305 -9.09 -42.37 -10.35
C ILE A 305 -9.11 -43.87 -10.60
N ILE A 306 -10.02 -44.54 -9.89
CA ILE A 306 -10.28 -45.98 -10.02
C ILE A 306 -11.58 -46.14 -10.82
N GLN A 307 -11.47 -46.61 -12.05
CA GLN A 307 -12.63 -46.98 -12.86
C GLN A 307 -12.74 -48.49 -12.95
N ARG A 308 -13.84 -49.04 -12.43
CA ARG A 308 -14.16 -50.45 -12.60
C ARG A 308 -14.94 -50.63 -13.90
N ILE A 309 -14.33 -51.26 -14.89
CA ILE A 309 -14.99 -51.58 -16.15
C ILE A 309 -15.64 -52.96 -16.00
N ILE A 310 -16.98 -53.01 -16.07
CA ILE A 310 -17.76 -54.24 -15.88
C ILE A 310 -18.21 -54.83 -17.22
N SER A 311 -18.41 -53.99 -18.23
CA SER A 311 -18.78 -54.39 -19.60
C SER A 311 -18.28 -53.38 -20.63
N CYS A 312 -17.76 -53.86 -21.76
CA CYS A 312 -17.30 -53.05 -22.89
C CYS A 312 -18.40 -52.72 -23.91
N THR A 313 -19.65 -53.09 -23.63
CA THR A 313 -20.80 -52.91 -24.55
C THR A 313 -21.63 -51.64 -24.30
N ARG A 314 -21.31 -50.87 -23.25
CA ARG A 314 -21.96 -49.59 -22.94
C ARG A 314 -20.90 -48.51 -22.70
N PRO A 315 -21.19 -47.23 -23.00
CA PRO A 315 -20.39 -46.13 -22.50
C PRO A 315 -20.24 -46.30 -20.99
N CYS A 316 -19.00 -46.29 -20.48
CA CYS A 316 -18.79 -46.34 -19.05
C CYS A 316 -19.28 -45.03 -18.43
N GLU A 317 -20.09 -45.10 -17.36
CA GLU A 317 -20.48 -43.91 -16.60
C GLU A 317 -19.23 -43.30 -15.96
N VAL A 318 -19.00 -42.03 -16.27
CA VAL A 318 -17.90 -41.21 -15.75
C VAL A 318 -18.32 -40.66 -14.40
N TRP A 319 -17.62 -41.04 -13.33
CA TRP A 319 -17.75 -40.35 -12.05
C TRP A 319 -16.69 -39.25 -11.99
N CYS A 320 -17.12 -37.99 -12.12
CA CYS A 320 -16.27 -36.85 -11.76
C CYS A 320 -16.02 -36.92 -10.26
N VAL A 321 -14.77 -37.10 -9.86
CA VAL A 321 -14.39 -37.06 -8.46
C VAL A 321 -13.48 -35.86 -8.26
N SER A 322 -14.08 -34.73 -7.90
CA SER A 322 -13.38 -33.67 -7.18
C SER A 322 -13.23 -34.14 -5.73
N LEU A 323 -12.30 -35.04 -5.45
CA LEU A 323 -11.95 -35.37 -4.07
C LEU A 323 -11.07 -34.23 -3.53
N PRO A 324 -11.36 -33.68 -2.34
CA PRO A 324 -10.32 -33.03 -1.57
C PRO A 324 -9.25 -34.09 -1.28
N LEU A 325 -7.98 -33.75 -1.47
CA LEU A 325 -6.85 -34.59 -1.08
C LEU A 325 -7.00 -34.93 0.41
N VAL A 326 -7.45 -36.15 0.71
CA VAL A 326 -7.35 -36.70 2.06
C VAL A 326 -5.88 -37.02 2.24
N GLY A 327 -5.18 -36.18 3.00
CA GLY A 327 -3.83 -36.47 3.45
C GLY A 327 -3.85 -37.79 4.23
N MET A 328 -3.25 -38.84 3.67
CA MET A 328 -2.86 -40.01 4.44
C MET A 328 -1.64 -39.61 5.27
N SER A 329 -1.85 -39.31 6.54
CA SER A 329 -0.79 -39.26 7.55
C SER A 329 -0.17 -40.66 7.68
N PRO A 330 1.17 -40.81 7.66
CA PRO A 330 1.80 -42.08 7.93
C PRO A 330 1.99 -42.26 9.44
N SER A 331 1.10 -43.02 10.08
CA SER A 331 1.33 -43.94 11.22
C SER A 331 0.01 -44.26 11.91
#